data_AF-D6PDJ2-F1
#
_entry.id   AF-D6PDJ2-F1
#
_cell.length_a   1.000
_cell.length_b   1.000
_cell.length_c   1.000
_cell.angle_alpha   90.00
_cell.angle_beta   90.00
_cell.angle_gamma   90.00
#
_symmetry.space_group_name_H-M   'P 1'
#
loop_
_entity.id
_entity.type
_entity.pdbx_description
1 polymer ?
#
loop_
_entity_poly.entity_id
_entity_poly.type
_entity_poly.pdbx_seq_one_letter_code
_entity_poly.pdbx_strand_id
1 'polypeptide(L)' 'MQPFGGQGLSGTGPKAGGPNYLHSFVTEKTFTDNVMATGGNIDLLNKIINNDK' A
#
# COMPACT_ATOMS: atom_id res chain seq x y z
N MET A 1 10.73 15.28 -12.27
CA MET A 1 11.77 14.24 -12.40
C MET A 1 11.17 13.08 -13.20
N GLN A 2 11.93 12.51 -14.14
CA GLN A 2 11.46 11.43 -15.03
C GLN A 2 12.02 10.06 -14.57
N PRO A 3 11.18 9.03 -14.37
CA PRO A 3 11.67 7.69 -14.05
C PRO A 3 12.54 7.12 -15.18
N PHE A 4 13.72 6.59 -14.85
CA PHE A 4 14.71 6.12 -15.81
C PHE A 4 14.79 4.59 -15.82
N GLY A 5 14.90 3.97 -16.99
CA GLY A 5 15.00 2.51 -17.14
C GLY A 5 14.37 1.96 -18.42
N GLY A 6 15.02 0.98 -19.03
CA GLY A 6 14.59 0.28 -20.25
C GLY A 6 13.62 -0.88 -20.00
N GLN A 7 13.27 -1.61 -21.07
CA GLN A 7 12.43 -2.81 -21.06
C GLN A 7 13.08 -3.94 -21.90
N GLY A 8 12.67 -5.20 -21.71
CA GLY A 8 13.21 -6.34 -22.45
C GLY A 8 14.63 -6.72 -22.01
N LEU A 9 15.55 -6.94 -22.96
CA LEU A 9 16.96 -7.23 -22.64
C LEU A 9 17.67 -6.04 -21.97
N SER A 10 17.14 -4.82 -22.10
CA SER A 10 17.69 -3.60 -21.52
C SER A 10 17.19 -3.31 -20.10
N GLY A 11 16.31 -4.15 -19.54
CA GLY A 11 15.84 -4.01 -18.16
C GLY A 11 14.50 -4.69 -17.90
N THR A 12 14.32 -5.17 -16.68
CA THR A 12 13.12 -5.89 -16.22
C THR A 12 12.09 -4.98 -15.56
N GLY A 13 12.44 -3.72 -15.30
CA GLY A 13 11.66 -2.83 -14.43
C GLY A 13 11.77 -3.21 -12.94
N PRO A 14 11.22 -2.38 -12.03
CA PRO A 14 10.58 -1.08 -12.25
C PRO A 14 11.59 0.05 -12.52
N LYS A 15 11.12 1.15 -13.12
CA LYS A 15 11.98 2.29 -13.46
C LYS A 15 12.50 2.97 -12.19
N ALA A 16 13.81 3.19 -12.14
CA ALA A 16 14.46 3.91 -11.06
C ALA A 16 13.90 5.33 -10.94
N GLY A 17 13.60 5.75 -9.71
CA GLY A 17 12.96 7.05 -9.44
C GLY A 17 11.46 7.13 -9.73
N GLY A 18 10.83 6.01 -10.12
CA GLY A 18 9.37 5.88 -10.22
C GLY A 18 8.74 5.39 -8.92
N PRO A 19 7.42 5.59 -8.73
CA PRO A 19 6.71 5.25 -7.49
C PRO A 19 6.79 3.76 -7.14
N ASN A 20 6.98 2.89 -8.14
CA ASN A 20 7.00 1.44 -7.94
C ASN A 20 8.42 0.87 -7.70
N TYR A 21 9.46 1.70 -7.71
CA TYR A 21 10.85 1.21 -7.62
C TYR A 21 11.14 0.56 -6.26
N LEU A 22 10.69 1.18 -5.17
CA LEU A 22 10.90 0.63 -3.83
C LEU A 22 10.05 -0.60 -3.56
N HIS A 23 8.83 -0.66 -4.10
CA HIS A 23 7.92 -1.80 -3.93
C HIS A 23 8.50 -3.12 -4.44
N SER A 24 9.41 -3.10 -5.41
CA SER A 24 10.05 -4.34 -5.90
C SER A 24 11.11 -4.92 -4.96
N PHE A 25 11.54 -4.19 -3.94
CA PHE A 25 12.50 -4.68 -2.95
C PHE A 25 11.83 -5.15 -1.65
N VAL A 26 10.51 -5.00 -1.52
CA VAL A 26 9.74 -5.41 -0.33
C VAL A 26 8.75 -6.51 -0.66
N THR A 27 8.45 -7.33 0.33
CA THR A 27 7.44 -8.38 0.24
C THR A 27 6.17 -7.91 0.96
N GLU A 28 5.01 -8.06 0.31
CA GLU A 28 3.75 -7.73 0.95
C GLU A 28 3.49 -8.68 2.13
N LYS A 29 3.06 -8.10 3.26
CA LYS A 29 2.64 -8.85 4.43
C LYS A 29 1.36 -8.24 4.97
N THR A 30 0.30 -9.04 5.04
CA THR A 30 -0.97 -8.67 5.64
C THR A 30 -1.05 -9.26 7.04
N PHE A 31 -1.50 -8.46 7.99
CA PHE A 31 -1.71 -8.88 9.36
C PHE A 31 -3.13 -8.48 9.76
N THR A 32 -3.88 -9.45 10.27
CA THR A 32 -5.30 -9.30 10.57
C THR A 32 -5.54 -9.73 12.00
N ASP A 33 -5.73 -8.75 12.88
CA ASP A 33 -6.09 -8.97 14.27
C ASP A 33 -7.57 -8.68 14.50
N ASN A 34 -8.26 -9.58 15.20
CA ASN A 34 -9.62 -9.36 15.63
C ASN A 34 -9.65 -8.58 16.95
N VAL A 35 -9.75 -7.26 16.86
CA VAL A 35 -9.77 -6.33 18.02
C VAL A 35 -11.17 -6.21 18.65
N MET A 36 -12.18 -6.96 18.17
CA MET A 36 -13.56 -6.82 18.67
C MET A 36 -13.67 -7.06 20.18
N ALA A 37 -12.88 -7.99 20.72
CA ALA A 37 -12.89 -8.29 22.16
C ALA A 37 -12.32 -7.16 23.04
N THR A 38 -11.46 -6.30 22.47
CA THR A 38 -10.86 -5.15 23.17
C THR A 38 -11.73 -3.89 23.07
N GLY A 39 -12.89 -3.97 22.40
CA GLY A 39 -13.79 -2.84 22.18
C GLY A 39 -13.80 -2.29 20.74
N GLY A 40 -13.03 -2.90 19.82
CA GLY A 40 -12.95 -2.46 18.43
C GLY A 40 -12.33 -1.07 18.24
N ASN A 41 -12.27 -0.60 16.99
CA ASN A 41 -11.78 0.74 16.67
C ASN A 41 -12.98 1.69 16.45
N ILE A 42 -13.29 2.50 17.48
CA ILE A 42 -14.44 3.42 17.52
C ILE A 42 -14.31 4.52 16.45
N ASP A 43 -13.09 4.94 16.10
CA ASP A 43 -12.87 5.98 15.09
C ASP A 43 -13.24 5.50 13.67
N LEU A 44 -13.03 4.21 13.38
CA LEU A 44 -13.46 3.61 12.11
C LEU A 44 -14.99 3.53 12.03
N LEU A 45 -15.65 3.18 13.13
CA LEU A 45 -17.12 3.16 13.22
C LEU A 45 -17.69 4.56 13.00
N ASN A 46 -17.12 5.58 13.66
CA ASN A 46 -17.53 6.97 13.48
C ASN A 46 -17.31 7.47 12.04
N LYS A 47 -16.23 7.06 11.37
CA LYS A 47 -15.98 7.45 9.98
C LYS A 47 -17.02 6.87 9.02
N ILE A 48 -17.46 5.63 9.23
CA ILE A 48 -18.54 5.02 8.45
C ILE A 48 -19.85 5.79 8.72
N ILE A 49 -20.21 5.94 9.99
CA ILE A 49 -21.45 6.61 10.42
C ILE A 49 -21.54 8.06 9.91
N ASN A 50 -20.41 8.77 9.83
CA ASN A 50 -20.36 10.16 9.37
C ASN A 50 -20.17 10.33 7.85
N ASN A 51 -19.78 9.29 7.11
CA ASN A 51 -19.81 9.32 5.64
C ASN A 51 -21.19 8.95 5.08
N ASP A 52 -22.04 8.34 5.89
CA ASP A 52 -23.45 8.03 5.56
C ASP A 52 -24.41 9.20 5.85
N LYS A 53 -23.89 10.40 6.15
CA LYS A 53 -24.65 11.65 6.34
C LYS A 53 -24.30 12.72 5.32
#